data_AF-A0A7W5XG60-F1
#
_entry.id   AF-A0A7W5XG60-F1
#
_cell.length_a   1.000
_cell.length_b   1.000
_cell.length_c   1.000
_cell.angle_alpha   90.00
_cell.angle_beta   90.00
_cell.angle_gamma   90.00
#
_symmetry.space_group_name_H-M   'P 1'
#
loop_
_entity.id
_entity.type
_entity.pdbx_description
1 polymer ?
#
loop_
_entity_poly.entity_id
_entity_poly.type
_entity_poly.pdbx_seq_one_letter_code
_entity_poly.pdbx_strand_id
1 'polypeptide(L)'
;MTISSETNRSGPYSGDGTTTAFEYKFKILEPQHLQVIRTDASGTDTILVLDADYTVTRIGNDGGGSALITPAPAEGSRITLLLDVPFTQETDLENQGAYYAETVEQALDLIVMRLQQLKERAARAVTIPPSYDSATIDQLISNVLALSDKGAAIEAVAAVAQYLKLVADIADVISDVPELTQIAGQKAGEAAQSAVAANTSANLSAAYASNPEDVQIPGTGGLFSSFHWYRKTLALYGSVAAGIAGMFHSSAAKADIADSDEFAMADSTDSWTLKKVLASSIVKYVCVATGFDFFTGFIPAYAGVASVTIGPGAGWFGGKKHQTTIATPKTLAQLLDTGSVQPSKTYFLYAVRKTIDGTTDFVMSLSASEAGVIKPTGWECLSGSRVGLILTNSSGNVVPFWQTGNEVNTDSYAWFVANTNVQGLAIPSNTPVGLSVDISVLIDTIVASTGQDCIGIVSDAAAASYIAGAAHQVRCRSRSGNDYPDQSAAAGKARSNINGQLWRYAAVSSSACAASFFVCGWHDYTCRRLFA
;
A
#
# COMPACT_ATOMS: atom_id res chain seq x y z
N MET A 1 -75.46 101.32 -55.61
CA MET A 1 -74.15 100.68 -55.25
C MET A 1 -74.20 99.20 -55.64
N THR A 2 -73.07 98.50 -55.87
CA THR A 2 -73.04 97.06 -56.31
C THR A 2 -72.50 96.11 -55.23
N ILE A 3 -72.93 94.83 -55.22
CA ILE A 3 -72.22 93.74 -54.52
C ILE A 3 -70.95 93.33 -55.27
N SER A 4 -69.79 93.60 -54.67
CA SER A 4 -68.46 93.37 -55.26
C SER A 4 -67.62 92.28 -54.58
N SER A 5 -68.15 91.64 -53.52
CA SER A 5 -67.47 90.60 -52.74
C SER A 5 -68.27 89.30 -52.74
N GLU A 6 -67.59 88.16 -52.82
CA GLU A 6 -68.19 86.82 -52.62
C GLU A 6 -68.31 86.44 -51.13
N THR A 7 -67.79 87.27 -50.22
CA THR A 7 -67.86 87.00 -48.79
C THR A 7 -69.31 87.19 -48.32
N ASN A 8 -69.87 86.16 -47.70
CA ASN A 8 -71.25 86.14 -47.16
C ASN A 8 -71.32 85.46 -45.78
N ARG A 9 -70.16 85.17 -45.21
CA ARG A 9 -69.96 84.52 -43.91
C ARG A 9 -68.78 85.16 -43.21
N SER A 10 -68.86 85.29 -41.89
CA SER A 10 -67.77 85.76 -41.04
C SER A 10 -67.71 84.94 -39.75
N GLY A 11 -66.51 84.78 -39.22
CA GLY A 11 -66.23 83.80 -38.18
C GLY A 11 -66.00 82.38 -38.72
N PRO A 12 -66.07 81.33 -37.88
CA PRO A 12 -66.45 81.41 -36.47
C PRO A 12 -65.43 82.20 -35.65
N TYR A 13 -65.89 83.18 -34.88
CA TYR A 13 -65.12 83.90 -33.88
C TYR A 13 -65.19 83.18 -32.55
N SER A 14 -64.11 83.18 -31.77
CA SER A 14 -64.13 82.57 -30.43
C SER A 14 -64.78 83.53 -29.43
N GLY A 15 -65.69 83.02 -28.61
CA GLY A 15 -66.15 83.71 -27.41
C GLY A 15 -65.10 83.61 -26.32
N ASP A 16 -64.83 84.71 -25.62
CA ASP A 16 -63.85 84.83 -24.52
C ASP A 16 -64.52 85.29 -23.21
N GLY A 17 -65.86 85.38 -23.19
CA GLY A 17 -66.65 85.88 -22.07
C GLY A 17 -66.60 87.40 -21.86
N THR A 18 -65.91 88.16 -22.71
CA THR A 18 -65.70 89.61 -22.56
C THR A 18 -65.98 90.44 -23.82
N THR A 19 -65.60 89.95 -25.01
CA THR A 19 -65.78 90.62 -26.30
C THR A 19 -67.24 90.55 -26.72
N THR A 20 -67.85 91.71 -26.97
CA THR A 20 -69.25 91.82 -27.41
C THR A 20 -69.39 92.22 -28.88
N ALA A 21 -68.37 92.82 -29.48
CA ALA A 21 -68.41 93.30 -30.87
C ALA A 21 -67.74 92.31 -31.82
N PHE A 22 -68.51 91.78 -32.77
CA PHE A 22 -68.03 90.84 -33.79
C PHE A 22 -68.25 91.42 -35.19
N GLU A 23 -67.19 91.54 -35.97
CA GLU A 23 -67.26 92.16 -37.29
C GLU A 23 -67.77 91.18 -38.35
N TYR A 24 -68.75 91.61 -39.15
CA TYR A 24 -69.12 90.91 -40.39
C TYR A 24 -68.48 91.64 -41.57
N LYS A 25 -67.89 90.89 -42.50
CA LYS A 25 -67.08 91.42 -43.62
C LYS A 25 -67.83 91.45 -44.96
N PHE A 26 -69.15 91.56 -44.89
CA PHE A 26 -70.04 91.53 -46.05
C PHE A 26 -71.13 92.58 -45.93
N LYS A 27 -71.66 93.03 -47.05
CA LYS A 27 -72.69 94.07 -47.04
C LYS A 27 -74.03 93.49 -46.60
N ILE A 28 -74.74 94.21 -45.74
CA ILE A 28 -76.15 93.97 -45.42
C ILE A 28 -76.93 95.26 -45.69
N LEU A 29 -78.16 95.13 -46.20
CA LEU A 29 -79.01 96.27 -46.52
C LEU A 29 -79.94 96.68 -45.37
N GLU A 30 -80.32 95.71 -44.54
CA GLU A 30 -81.17 95.89 -43.37
C GLU A 30 -80.57 95.11 -42.19
N PRO A 31 -80.83 95.50 -40.94
CA PRO A 31 -80.32 94.79 -39.76
C PRO A 31 -80.71 93.30 -39.75
N GLN A 32 -81.90 92.99 -40.26
CA GLN A 32 -82.47 91.64 -40.33
C GLN A 32 -81.73 90.73 -41.32
N HIS A 33 -80.96 91.30 -42.25
CA HIS A 33 -80.21 90.55 -43.26
C HIS A 33 -78.94 89.89 -42.71
N LEU A 34 -78.73 89.90 -41.39
CA LEU A 34 -77.63 89.27 -40.70
C LEU A 34 -78.17 88.22 -39.72
N GLN A 35 -77.81 86.96 -39.92
CA GLN A 35 -78.06 85.88 -38.96
C GLN A 35 -76.81 85.65 -38.11
N VAL A 36 -76.99 85.65 -36.79
CA VAL A 36 -75.92 85.40 -35.82
C VAL A 36 -76.18 84.06 -35.14
N ILE A 37 -75.19 83.18 -35.17
CA ILE A 37 -75.27 81.82 -34.60
C ILE A 37 -74.20 81.69 -33.52
N ARG A 38 -74.61 81.22 -32.34
CA ARG A 38 -73.72 80.80 -31.26
C ARG A 38 -73.65 79.29 -31.18
N THR A 39 -72.46 78.73 -31.37
CA THR A 39 -72.16 77.31 -31.09
C THR A 39 -71.59 77.20 -29.69
N ASP A 40 -72.15 76.34 -28.83
CA ASP A 40 -71.62 76.11 -27.48
C ASP A 40 -70.38 75.18 -27.47
N ALA A 41 -69.80 74.96 -26.29
CA ALA A 41 -68.61 74.11 -26.13
C ALA A 41 -68.87 72.62 -26.44
N SER A 42 -70.13 72.19 -26.44
CA SER A 42 -70.55 70.83 -26.81
C SER A 42 -70.84 70.70 -28.32
N GLY A 43 -70.70 71.78 -29.08
CA GLY A 43 -70.94 71.81 -30.52
C GLY A 43 -72.40 72.02 -30.91
N THR A 44 -73.26 72.46 -29.99
CA THR A 44 -74.67 72.73 -30.26
C THR A 44 -74.87 74.15 -30.78
N ASP A 45 -75.50 74.29 -31.95
CA ASP A 45 -75.78 75.59 -32.58
C ASP A 45 -77.10 76.21 -32.07
N THR A 46 -77.07 77.50 -31.73
CA THR A 46 -78.23 78.32 -31.34
C THR A 46 -78.26 79.62 -32.16
N ILE A 47 -79.40 79.94 -32.79
CA ILE A 47 -79.59 81.21 -33.52
C ILE A 47 -79.93 82.32 -32.51
N LEU A 48 -79.21 83.44 -32.57
CA LEU A 48 -79.46 84.62 -31.73
C LEU A 48 -80.53 85.51 -32.37
N VAL A 49 -81.31 86.21 -31.53
CA VAL A 49 -82.43 87.06 -31.95
C VAL A 49 -81.99 88.53 -32.02
N LEU A 50 -82.23 89.18 -33.16
CA LEU A 50 -81.97 90.61 -33.35
C LEU A 50 -82.76 91.46 -32.34
N ASP A 51 -82.16 92.52 -31.82
CA ASP A 51 -82.68 93.45 -30.79
C ASP A 51 -82.91 92.85 -29.39
N ALA A 52 -82.83 91.52 -29.24
CA ALA A 52 -82.85 90.84 -27.94
C ALA A 52 -81.44 90.38 -27.52
N ASP A 53 -80.74 89.67 -28.41
CA ASP A 53 -79.42 89.07 -28.15
C ASP A 53 -78.29 89.85 -28.82
N TYR A 54 -78.56 90.58 -29.91
CA TYR A 54 -77.57 91.41 -30.60
C TYR A 54 -78.18 92.60 -31.31
N THR A 55 -77.37 93.64 -31.52
CA THR A 55 -77.69 94.78 -32.39
C THR A 55 -76.65 94.92 -33.50
N VAL A 56 -76.96 95.64 -34.57
CA VAL A 56 -76.12 95.72 -35.77
C VAL A 56 -75.72 97.15 -36.08
N THR A 57 -74.45 97.35 -36.44
CA THR A 57 -73.87 98.65 -36.75
C THR A 57 -73.27 98.69 -38.16
N ARG A 58 -73.19 99.88 -38.76
CA ARG A 58 -72.63 100.13 -40.10
C ARG A 58 -73.34 99.38 -41.25
N ILE A 59 -74.67 99.33 -41.18
CA ILE A 59 -75.54 98.80 -42.26
C ILE A 59 -75.30 99.58 -43.56
N GLY A 60 -75.31 98.88 -44.70
CA GLY A 60 -75.11 99.47 -46.02
C GLY A 60 -73.65 99.68 -46.44
N ASN A 61 -72.65 99.36 -45.59
CA ASN A 61 -71.24 99.46 -45.93
C ASN A 61 -70.74 98.21 -46.67
N ASP A 62 -70.02 98.40 -47.79
CA ASP A 62 -69.46 97.32 -48.61
C ASP A 62 -68.42 96.47 -47.85
N GLY A 63 -67.68 97.07 -46.91
CA GLY A 63 -66.72 96.38 -46.03
C GLY A 63 -67.38 95.65 -44.85
N GLY A 64 -68.71 95.77 -44.72
CA GLY A 64 -69.48 95.25 -43.60
C GLY A 64 -69.42 96.13 -42.35
N GLY A 65 -69.78 95.55 -41.21
CA GLY A 65 -70.04 96.25 -39.96
C GLY A 65 -69.81 95.36 -38.74
N SER A 66 -70.49 95.64 -37.63
CA SER A 66 -70.36 94.83 -36.41
C SER A 66 -71.70 94.46 -35.79
N ALA A 67 -71.82 93.18 -35.41
CA ALA A 67 -72.84 92.66 -34.52
C ALA A 67 -72.37 92.80 -33.07
N LEU A 68 -73.11 93.58 -32.28
CA LEU A 68 -72.89 93.80 -30.85
C LEU A 68 -73.77 92.82 -30.07
N ILE A 69 -73.19 91.72 -29.60
CA ILE A 69 -73.88 90.63 -28.90
C ILE A 69 -73.86 90.88 -27.39
N THR A 70 -75.02 90.76 -26.74
CA THR A 70 -75.18 90.94 -25.29
C THR A 70 -76.04 89.82 -24.70
N PRO A 71 -75.58 89.10 -23.65
CA PRO A 71 -74.28 89.21 -22.99
C PRO A 71 -73.13 88.68 -23.87
N ALA A 72 -71.88 89.01 -23.51
CA ALA A 72 -70.69 88.54 -24.21
C ALA A 72 -70.69 87.00 -24.32
N PRO A 73 -70.41 86.43 -25.51
CA PRO A 73 -70.36 84.98 -25.69
C PRO A 73 -69.32 84.33 -24.76
N ALA A 74 -69.74 83.30 -24.02
CA ALA A 74 -68.90 82.62 -23.01
C ALA A 74 -67.66 81.95 -23.62
N GLU A 75 -66.63 81.74 -22.80
CA GLU A 75 -65.40 81.03 -23.21
C GLU A 75 -65.73 79.62 -23.73
N GLY A 76 -65.13 79.25 -24.86
CA GLY A 76 -65.37 77.98 -25.54
C GLY A 76 -66.58 77.97 -26.48
N SER A 77 -67.40 79.03 -26.49
CA SER A 77 -68.42 79.23 -27.53
C SER A 77 -67.82 79.82 -28.81
N ARG A 78 -68.54 79.70 -29.93
CA ARG A 78 -68.16 80.27 -31.22
C ARG A 78 -69.30 81.09 -31.82
N ILE A 79 -68.99 82.24 -32.41
CA ILE A 79 -69.95 83.09 -33.11
C ILE A 79 -69.74 83.03 -34.61
N THR A 80 -70.75 82.60 -35.33
CA THR A 80 -70.78 82.64 -36.79
C THR A 80 -71.80 83.67 -37.25
N LEU A 81 -71.38 84.54 -38.17
CA LEU A 81 -72.21 85.57 -38.78
C LEU A 81 -72.47 85.16 -40.24
N LEU A 82 -73.74 85.07 -40.63
CA LEU A 82 -74.17 84.67 -41.97
C LEU A 82 -75.06 85.73 -42.57
N LEU A 83 -74.95 85.91 -43.88
CA LEU A 83 -75.92 86.64 -44.67
C LEU A 83 -77.25 85.87 -44.67
N ASP A 84 -78.34 86.53 -44.31
CA ASP A 84 -79.69 85.94 -44.30
C ASP A 84 -80.71 86.89 -44.90
N VAL A 85 -80.80 86.90 -46.23
CA VAL A 85 -81.76 87.73 -46.96
C VAL A 85 -83.03 86.93 -47.27
N PRO A 86 -84.23 87.55 -47.20
CA PRO A 86 -85.46 86.87 -47.59
C PRO A 86 -85.43 86.54 -49.08
N PHE A 87 -85.98 85.38 -49.46
CA PHE A 87 -86.07 84.92 -50.85
C PHE A 87 -87.32 85.47 -51.58
N THR A 88 -87.70 86.73 -51.33
CA THR A 88 -88.87 87.41 -51.93
C THR A 88 -88.49 88.74 -52.58
N GLN A 89 -89.02 89.08 -53.76
CA GLN A 89 -88.75 90.37 -54.40
C GLN A 89 -89.81 91.39 -54.01
N GLU A 90 -89.43 92.37 -53.18
CA GLU A 90 -90.35 93.42 -52.69
C GLU A 90 -90.38 94.67 -53.60
N THR A 91 -89.38 94.84 -54.47
CA THR A 91 -89.32 95.98 -55.40
C THR A 91 -90.20 95.74 -56.62
N ASP A 92 -91.26 96.53 -56.75
CA ASP A 92 -92.13 96.61 -57.93
C ASP A 92 -91.74 97.82 -58.79
N LEU A 93 -91.57 97.62 -60.10
CA LEU A 93 -91.14 98.67 -61.04
C LEU A 93 -92.34 99.14 -61.87
N GLU A 94 -92.83 100.35 -61.59
CA GLU A 94 -93.96 100.93 -62.31
C GLU A 94 -93.60 101.35 -63.74
N ASN A 95 -94.52 101.12 -64.67
CA ASN A 95 -94.33 101.51 -66.07
C ASN A 95 -94.49 103.04 -66.23
N GLN A 96 -93.52 103.69 -66.89
CA GLN A 96 -93.46 105.15 -67.11
C GLN A 96 -93.28 106.01 -65.83
N GLY A 97 -92.93 105.40 -64.70
CA GLY A 97 -92.54 106.12 -63.48
C GLY A 97 -91.15 106.76 -63.57
N ALA A 98 -90.81 107.60 -62.59
CA ALA A 98 -89.47 108.16 -62.48
C ALA A 98 -88.44 107.05 -62.24
N TYR A 99 -87.38 106.99 -63.07
CA TYR A 99 -86.33 106.01 -62.93
C TYR A 99 -85.31 106.44 -61.87
N TYR A 100 -85.34 105.76 -60.72
CA TYR A 100 -84.31 105.88 -59.69
C TYR A 100 -83.36 104.70 -59.80
N ALA A 101 -82.15 104.94 -60.33
CA ALA A 101 -81.14 103.89 -60.55
C ALA A 101 -80.83 103.10 -59.27
N GLU A 102 -80.86 103.75 -58.10
CA GLU A 102 -80.56 103.09 -56.82
C GLU A 102 -81.62 102.05 -56.43
N THR A 103 -82.90 102.25 -56.77
CA THR A 103 -83.97 101.28 -56.51
C THR A 103 -83.78 99.99 -57.30
N VAL A 104 -83.40 100.11 -58.58
CA VAL A 104 -83.12 98.95 -59.43
C VAL A 104 -81.86 98.23 -58.96
N GLU A 105 -80.83 98.98 -58.61
CA GLU A 105 -79.56 98.41 -58.17
C GLU A 105 -79.69 97.65 -56.84
N GLN A 106 -80.43 98.21 -55.88
CA GLN A 106 -80.69 97.53 -54.60
C GLN A 106 -81.45 96.20 -54.79
N ALA A 107 -82.37 96.14 -55.77
CA ALA A 107 -83.10 94.91 -56.09
C ALA A 107 -82.17 93.85 -56.72
N LEU A 108 -81.26 94.26 -57.61
CA LEU A 108 -80.25 93.36 -58.20
C LEU A 108 -79.24 92.87 -57.15
N ASP A 109 -78.79 93.76 -56.26
CA ASP A 109 -77.92 93.42 -55.13
C ASP A 109 -78.54 92.36 -54.22
N LEU A 110 -79.84 92.48 -53.89
CA LEU A 110 -80.56 91.47 -53.10
C LEU A 110 -80.60 90.10 -53.79
N ILE A 111 -80.74 90.06 -55.12
CA ILE A 111 -80.70 88.80 -55.87
C ILE A 111 -79.30 88.17 -55.78
N VAL A 112 -78.24 88.96 -55.93
CA VAL A 112 -76.86 88.46 -55.78
C VAL A 112 -76.61 87.93 -54.37
N MET A 113 -77.09 88.64 -53.34
CA MET A 113 -77.02 88.20 -51.94
C MET A 113 -77.69 86.82 -51.73
N ARG A 114 -78.88 86.57 -52.31
CA ARG A 114 -79.57 85.27 -52.22
C ARG A 114 -78.77 84.13 -52.86
N LEU A 115 -78.17 84.39 -54.02
CA LEU A 115 -77.35 83.40 -54.72
C LEU A 115 -76.09 83.05 -53.92
N GLN A 116 -75.46 84.04 -53.29
CA GLN A 116 -74.34 83.80 -52.38
C GLN A 116 -74.78 82.92 -51.22
N GLN A 117 -75.90 83.23 -50.56
CA GLN A 117 -76.44 82.43 -49.45
C GLN A 117 -76.73 80.97 -49.86
N LEU A 118 -77.29 80.72 -51.05
CA LEU A 118 -77.47 79.36 -51.56
C LEU A 118 -76.16 78.62 -51.80
N LYS A 119 -75.14 79.29 -52.37
CA LYS A 119 -73.79 78.72 -52.58
C LYS A 119 -73.16 78.28 -51.25
N GLU A 120 -73.30 79.07 -50.18
CA GLU A 120 -72.77 78.74 -48.84
C GLU A 120 -73.43 77.49 -48.25
N ARG A 121 -74.77 77.40 -48.34
CA ARG A 121 -75.52 76.24 -47.83
C ARG A 121 -75.19 74.97 -48.62
N ALA A 122 -75.10 75.06 -49.95
CA ALA A 122 -74.76 73.91 -50.80
C ALA A 122 -73.34 73.38 -50.55
N ALA A 123 -72.37 74.25 -50.25
CA ALA A 123 -70.99 73.85 -49.95
C ALA A 123 -70.84 73.02 -48.66
N ARG A 124 -71.85 73.00 -47.79
CA ARG A 124 -71.86 72.22 -46.54
C ARG A 124 -72.82 71.03 -46.55
N ALA A 125 -73.48 70.77 -47.68
CA ALA A 125 -74.31 69.60 -47.87
C ALA A 125 -73.48 68.39 -48.30
N VAL A 126 -73.97 67.17 -48.02
CA VAL A 126 -73.41 65.96 -48.66
C VAL A 126 -73.79 66.01 -50.14
N THR A 127 -72.80 66.15 -51.00
CA THR A 127 -72.97 66.11 -52.46
C THR A 127 -72.35 64.85 -53.03
N ILE A 128 -73.01 64.23 -54.01
CA ILE A 128 -72.41 63.20 -54.84
C ILE A 128 -71.82 63.82 -56.12
N PRO A 129 -70.80 63.20 -56.74
CA PRO A 129 -70.27 63.70 -57.99
C PRO A 129 -71.35 63.75 -59.09
N PRO A 130 -71.28 64.69 -60.06
CA PRO A 130 -72.33 64.89 -61.05
C PRO A 130 -72.62 63.68 -61.95
N SER A 131 -71.68 62.73 -62.02
CA SER A 131 -71.78 61.49 -62.80
C SER A 131 -72.58 60.39 -62.10
N TYR A 132 -72.99 60.59 -60.85
CA TYR A 132 -73.67 59.57 -60.04
C TYR A 132 -75.16 59.88 -59.89
N ASP A 133 -75.96 58.82 -59.90
CA ASP A 133 -77.39 58.92 -59.64
C ASP A 133 -77.68 59.10 -58.15
N SER A 134 -78.78 59.81 -57.88
CA SER A 134 -79.37 60.06 -56.56
C SER A 134 -79.53 58.81 -55.69
N ALA A 135 -79.75 57.63 -56.29
CA ALA A 135 -79.79 56.34 -55.58
C ALA A 135 -78.49 55.99 -54.83
N THR A 136 -77.35 56.60 -55.19
CA THR A 136 -76.07 56.41 -54.49
C THR A 136 -76.09 57.00 -53.08
N ILE A 137 -76.85 58.08 -52.87
CA ILE A 137 -77.04 58.69 -51.55
C ILE A 137 -77.84 57.75 -50.65
N ASP A 138 -78.89 57.11 -51.19
CA ASP A 138 -79.70 56.16 -50.44
C ASP A 138 -78.87 54.95 -49.96
N GLN A 139 -77.95 54.46 -50.81
CA GLN A 139 -77.05 53.38 -50.43
C GLN A 139 -76.05 53.81 -49.34
N LEU A 140 -75.52 55.03 -49.41
CA LEU A 140 -74.64 55.57 -48.37
C LEU A 140 -75.37 55.65 -47.02
N ILE A 141 -76.61 56.15 -47.03
CA ILE A 141 -77.46 56.21 -45.83
C ILE A 141 -77.71 54.80 -45.29
N SER A 142 -78.08 53.85 -46.14
CA SER A 142 -78.33 52.45 -45.75
C SER A 142 -77.10 51.80 -45.11
N ASN A 143 -75.91 52.01 -45.68
CA ASN A 143 -74.66 51.48 -45.11
C ASN A 143 -74.33 52.08 -43.74
N VAL A 144 -74.55 53.38 -43.55
CA VAL A 144 -74.31 54.06 -42.26
C VAL A 144 -75.27 53.54 -41.19
N LEU A 145 -76.55 53.34 -41.53
CA LEU A 145 -77.53 52.75 -40.63
C LEU A 145 -77.20 51.30 -40.28
N ALA A 146 -76.84 50.48 -41.29
CA ALA A 146 -76.44 49.09 -41.07
C ALA A 146 -75.19 48.95 -40.19
N LEU A 147 -74.26 49.92 -40.25
CA LEU A 147 -73.11 49.95 -39.36
C LEU A 147 -73.51 50.38 -37.93
N SER A 148 -74.41 51.35 -37.79
CA SER A 148 -74.96 51.78 -36.50
C SER A 148 -75.63 50.62 -35.75
N ASP A 149 -76.38 49.77 -36.47
CA ASP A 149 -77.09 48.62 -35.87
C ASP A 149 -76.17 47.47 -35.42
N LYS A 150 -74.88 47.47 -35.83
CA LYS A 150 -73.92 46.41 -35.49
C LYS A 150 -73.07 46.69 -34.25
N GLY A 151 -73.31 47.79 -33.53
CA GLY A 151 -72.55 48.14 -32.32
C GLY A 151 -72.45 47.01 -31.30
N ALA A 152 -73.57 46.38 -30.94
CA ALA A 152 -73.60 45.28 -29.97
C ALA A 152 -72.84 44.02 -30.44
N ALA A 153 -72.86 43.72 -31.75
CA ALA A 153 -72.14 42.59 -32.31
C ALA A 153 -70.61 42.81 -32.27
N ILE A 154 -70.18 44.05 -32.50
CA ILE A 154 -68.76 44.43 -32.41
C ILE A 154 -68.27 44.33 -30.96
N GLU A 155 -69.07 44.77 -29.99
CA GLU A 155 -68.75 44.62 -28.56
C GLU A 155 -68.67 43.14 -28.14
N ALA A 156 -69.58 42.29 -28.62
CA ALA A 156 -69.55 40.85 -28.35
C ALA A 156 -68.28 40.17 -28.89
N VAL A 157 -67.84 40.53 -30.10
CA VAL A 157 -66.58 40.02 -30.68
C VAL A 157 -65.37 40.47 -29.87
N ALA A 158 -65.33 41.74 -29.44
CA ALA A 158 -64.26 42.25 -28.59
C ALA A 158 -64.19 41.52 -27.23
N ALA A 159 -65.33 41.20 -26.63
CA ALA A 159 -65.42 40.48 -25.36
C ALA A 159 -64.95 39.02 -25.46
N VAL A 160 -64.99 38.39 -26.65
CA VAL A 160 -64.49 37.02 -26.86
C VAL A 160 -63.01 37.03 -27.26
N ALA A 161 -62.55 38.07 -27.97
CA ALA A 161 -61.16 38.17 -28.45
C ALA A 161 -60.10 38.12 -27.33
N GLN A 162 -60.42 38.64 -26.14
CA GLN A 162 -59.55 38.57 -24.95
C GLN A 162 -59.28 37.13 -24.48
N TYR A 163 -60.13 36.16 -24.80
CA TYR A 163 -59.97 34.76 -24.41
C TYR A 163 -59.17 33.93 -25.41
N LEU A 164 -58.89 34.44 -26.61
CA LEU A 164 -58.15 33.70 -27.65
C LEU A 164 -56.73 33.34 -27.20
N LYS A 165 -56.05 34.26 -26.51
CA LYS A 165 -54.71 34.00 -25.97
C LYS A 165 -54.73 32.90 -24.90
N LEU A 166 -55.72 32.95 -24.00
CA LEU A 166 -55.88 31.95 -22.94
C LEU A 166 -56.15 30.55 -23.51
N VAL A 167 -56.98 30.44 -24.55
CA VAL A 167 -57.30 29.16 -25.19
C VAL A 167 -56.07 28.58 -25.91
N ALA A 168 -55.26 29.41 -26.57
CA ALA A 168 -54.01 28.98 -27.18
C ALA A 168 -53.00 28.48 -26.12
N ASP A 169 -52.82 29.25 -25.04
CA ASP A 169 -51.93 28.87 -23.94
C ASP A 169 -52.38 27.54 -23.28
N ILE A 170 -53.69 27.28 -23.15
CA ILE A 170 -54.23 26.01 -22.61
C ILE A 170 -53.99 24.83 -23.57
N ALA A 171 -54.09 25.04 -24.89
CA ALA A 171 -53.91 23.98 -25.87
C ALA A 171 -52.46 23.44 -25.88
N ASP A 172 -51.46 24.31 -25.76
CA ASP A 172 -50.04 23.91 -25.66
C ASP A 172 -49.77 23.06 -24.40
N VAL A 173 -50.38 23.42 -23.27
CA VAL A 173 -50.23 22.65 -22.02
C VAL A 173 -50.84 21.25 -22.15
N ILE A 174 -51.95 21.10 -22.87
CA ILE A 174 -52.63 19.80 -23.06
C ILE A 174 -51.75 18.83 -23.88
N SER A 175 -50.98 19.32 -24.86
CA SER A 175 -50.09 18.46 -25.65
C SER A 175 -48.92 17.86 -24.86
N ASP A 176 -48.52 18.50 -23.76
CA ASP A 176 -47.40 18.04 -22.92
C ASP A 176 -47.82 16.98 -21.86
N VAL A 177 -49.13 16.85 -21.59
CA VAL A 177 -49.67 15.92 -20.58
C VAL A 177 -49.31 14.44 -20.82
N PRO A 178 -49.34 13.90 -22.06
CA PRO A 178 -48.95 12.53 -22.33
C PRO A 178 -47.47 12.24 -22.01
N GLU A 179 -46.58 13.18 -22.31
CA GLU A 179 -45.14 13.06 -22.01
C GLU A 179 -44.90 13.08 -20.49
N LEU A 180 -45.53 14.00 -19.78
CA LEU A 180 -45.48 14.05 -18.31
C LEU A 180 -46.00 12.74 -17.67
N THR A 181 -47.05 12.15 -18.23
CA THR A 181 -47.61 10.87 -17.76
C THR A 181 -46.62 9.72 -17.99
N GLN A 182 -45.94 9.69 -19.14
CA GLN A 182 -44.92 8.68 -19.42
C GLN A 182 -43.70 8.83 -18.50
N ILE A 183 -43.24 10.06 -18.26
CA ILE A 183 -42.14 10.36 -17.33
C ILE A 183 -42.49 9.90 -15.92
N ALA A 184 -43.72 10.19 -15.44
CA ALA A 184 -44.18 9.74 -14.13
C ALA A 184 -44.18 8.21 -14.02
N GLY A 185 -44.63 7.49 -15.06
CA GLY A 185 -44.59 6.03 -15.12
C GLY A 185 -43.16 5.47 -15.09
N GLN A 186 -42.23 6.08 -15.83
CA GLN A 186 -40.82 5.71 -15.80
C GLN A 186 -40.21 5.91 -14.41
N LYS A 187 -40.45 7.07 -13.77
CA LYS A 187 -39.95 7.34 -12.41
C LYS A 187 -40.51 6.41 -11.35
N ALA A 188 -41.78 6.01 -11.47
CA ALA A 188 -42.35 4.99 -10.61
C ALA A 188 -41.65 3.62 -10.80
N GLY A 189 -41.33 3.26 -12.05
CA GLY A 189 -40.57 2.04 -12.37
C GLY A 189 -39.14 2.06 -11.82
N GLU A 190 -38.42 3.17 -12.00
CA GLU A 190 -37.08 3.38 -11.43
C GLU A 190 -37.10 3.27 -9.89
N ALA A 191 -38.10 3.88 -9.23
CA ALA A 191 -38.25 3.82 -7.78
C ALA A 191 -38.51 2.38 -7.30
N ALA A 192 -39.34 1.62 -8.00
CA ALA A 192 -39.59 0.22 -7.68
C ALA A 192 -38.33 -0.65 -7.82
N GLN A 193 -37.55 -0.45 -8.89
CA GLN A 193 -36.27 -1.15 -9.09
C GLN A 193 -35.25 -0.78 -8.00
N SER A 194 -35.20 0.50 -7.61
CA SER A 194 -34.34 0.98 -6.53
C SER A 194 -34.69 0.31 -5.19
N ALA A 195 -35.98 0.16 -4.88
CA ALA A 195 -36.43 -0.54 -3.67
C ALA A 195 -36.02 -2.03 -3.68
N VAL A 196 -36.12 -2.73 -4.81
CA VAL A 196 -35.68 -4.12 -4.96
C VAL A 196 -34.17 -4.24 -4.76
N ALA A 197 -33.38 -3.34 -5.37
CA ALA A 197 -31.94 -3.31 -5.23
C ALA A 197 -31.49 -3.04 -3.78
N ALA A 198 -32.17 -2.12 -3.08
CA ALA A 198 -31.93 -1.84 -1.67
C ALA A 198 -32.21 -3.07 -0.79
N ASN A 199 -33.34 -3.75 -1.01
CA ASN A 199 -33.69 -4.96 -0.26
C ASN A 199 -32.69 -6.10 -0.52
N THR A 200 -32.23 -6.26 -1.76
CA THR A 200 -31.20 -7.24 -2.14
C THR A 200 -29.88 -6.95 -1.44
N SER A 201 -29.48 -5.68 -1.39
CA SER A 201 -28.25 -5.23 -0.71
C SER A 201 -28.33 -5.45 0.79
N ALA A 202 -29.49 -5.21 1.41
CA ALA A 202 -29.72 -5.47 2.83
C ALA A 202 -29.60 -6.97 3.16
N ASN A 203 -30.19 -7.84 2.34
CA ASN A 203 -30.08 -9.30 2.50
C ASN A 203 -28.63 -9.78 2.32
N LEU A 204 -27.90 -9.23 1.35
CA LEU A 204 -26.50 -9.58 1.11
C LEU A 204 -25.62 -9.13 2.27
N SER A 205 -25.82 -7.91 2.80
CA SER A 205 -25.13 -7.39 3.97
C SER A 205 -25.37 -8.25 5.21
N ALA A 206 -26.62 -8.65 5.45
CA ALA A 206 -26.98 -9.58 6.52
C ALA A 206 -26.24 -10.92 6.35
N ALA A 207 -26.22 -11.49 5.14
CA ALA A 207 -25.50 -12.74 4.87
C ALA A 207 -23.98 -12.62 5.16
N TYR A 208 -23.34 -11.52 4.76
CA TYR A 208 -21.92 -11.27 5.06
C TYR A 208 -21.61 -11.13 6.55
N ALA A 209 -22.59 -10.67 7.34
CA ALA A 209 -22.46 -10.51 8.78
C ALA A 209 -22.75 -11.80 9.55
N SER A 210 -23.81 -12.53 9.18
CA SER A 210 -24.37 -13.59 10.02
C SER A 210 -24.28 -15.02 9.46
N ASN A 211 -23.88 -15.23 8.20
CA ASN A 211 -23.83 -16.59 7.68
C ASN A 211 -22.86 -17.48 8.49
N PRO A 212 -23.26 -18.72 8.83
CA PRO A 212 -22.41 -19.67 9.55
C PRO A 212 -21.12 -20.02 8.80
N GLU A 213 -20.21 -20.70 9.50
CA GLU A 213 -18.99 -21.23 8.90
C GLU A 213 -19.31 -22.22 7.77
N ASP A 214 -18.53 -22.15 6.68
CA ASP A 214 -18.62 -23.01 5.50
C ASP A 214 -19.93 -22.88 4.71
N VAL A 215 -20.69 -21.80 4.96
CA VAL A 215 -21.88 -21.41 4.18
C VAL A 215 -21.53 -20.22 3.29
N GLN A 216 -21.59 -20.43 1.97
CA GLN A 216 -21.32 -19.38 0.99
C GLN A 216 -22.39 -18.28 0.99
N ILE A 217 -21.99 -17.07 0.64
CA ILE A 217 -22.91 -15.96 0.40
C ILE A 217 -23.60 -16.18 -0.96
N PRO A 218 -24.95 -16.24 -1.02
CA PRO A 218 -25.66 -16.49 -2.28
C PRO A 218 -25.29 -15.50 -3.39
N GLY A 219 -25.08 -15.99 -4.62
CA GLY A 219 -24.85 -15.17 -5.80
C GLY A 219 -23.44 -14.56 -5.95
N THR A 220 -22.50 -14.86 -5.04
CA THR A 220 -21.15 -14.24 -5.02
C THR A 220 -20.05 -15.08 -5.66
N GLY A 221 -20.36 -16.28 -6.18
CA GLY A 221 -19.36 -17.14 -6.82
C GLY A 221 -18.36 -17.77 -5.86
N GLY A 222 -18.71 -17.93 -4.57
CA GLY A 222 -17.91 -18.68 -3.59
C GLY A 222 -17.32 -17.87 -2.44
N LEU A 223 -17.79 -16.64 -2.19
CA LEU A 223 -17.36 -15.85 -1.04
C LEU A 223 -18.08 -16.30 0.25
N PHE A 224 -17.45 -16.04 1.39
CA PHE A 224 -17.92 -16.42 2.73
C PHE A 224 -18.06 -15.20 3.67
N SER A 225 -18.77 -15.37 4.78
CA SER A 225 -18.98 -14.31 5.78
C SER A 225 -17.70 -13.93 6.53
N SER A 226 -17.71 -12.74 7.12
CA SER A 226 -16.67 -12.30 8.06
C SER A 226 -16.55 -13.24 9.27
N PHE A 227 -17.66 -13.80 9.74
CA PHE A 227 -17.71 -14.79 10.80
C PHE A 227 -16.97 -16.09 10.46
N HIS A 228 -17.11 -16.60 9.23
CA HIS A 228 -16.35 -17.76 8.76
C HIS A 228 -14.84 -17.54 8.86
N TRP A 229 -14.34 -16.40 8.33
CA TRP A 229 -12.92 -16.10 8.37
C TRP A 229 -12.39 -15.92 9.79
N TYR A 230 -13.16 -15.26 10.67
CA TYR A 230 -12.84 -15.20 12.10
C TYR A 230 -12.68 -16.60 12.72
N ARG A 231 -13.58 -17.55 12.44
CA ARG A 231 -13.47 -18.92 12.97
C ARG A 231 -12.28 -19.69 12.42
N LYS A 232 -11.99 -19.58 11.11
CA LYS A 232 -10.77 -20.18 10.54
C LYS A 232 -9.51 -19.61 11.19
N THR A 233 -9.43 -18.28 11.39
CA THR A 233 -8.31 -17.64 12.08
C THR A 233 -8.23 -18.06 13.55
N LEU A 234 -9.35 -18.19 14.25
CA LEU A 234 -9.38 -18.64 15.64
C LEU A 234 -8.92 -20.09 15.79
N ALA A 235 -9.29 -20.98 14.86
CA ALA A 235 -8.82 -22.36 14.83
C ALA A 235 -7.31 -22.43 14.56
N LEU A 236 -6.82 -21.61 13.62
CA LEU A 236 -5.38 -21.48 13.35
C LEU A 236 -4.64 -20.92 14.57
N TYR A 237 -5.17 -19.88 15.21
CA TYR A 237 -4.61 -19.32 16.45
C TYR A 237 -4.59 -20.35 17.58
N GLY A 238 -5.64 -21.15 17.77
CA GLY A 238 -5.66 -22.24 18.73
C GLY A 238 -4.55 -23.26 18.47
N SER A 239 -4.33 -23.62 17.21
CA SER A 239 -3.24 -24.55 16.82
C SER A 239 -1.84 -23.95 17.00
N VAL A 240 -1.66 -22.64 16.79
CA VAL A 240 -0.35 -21.97 16.85
C VAL A 240 -0.01 -21.51 18.28
N ALA A 241 -0.97 -20.90 19.00
CA ALA A 241 -0.78 -20.33 20.33
C ALA A 241 -0.79 -21.39 21.45
N ALA A 242 -1.58 -22.46 21.33
CA ALA A 242 -1.57 -23.58 22.29
C ALA A 242 -0.55 -24.68 21.93
N GLY A 243 -0.08 -24.71 20.69
CA GLY A 243 0.74 -25.81 20.15
C GLY A 243 2.10 -25.92 20.85
N ILE A 244 3.02 -25.00 20.61
CA ILE A 244 4.43 -25.28 20.95
C ILE A 244 4.70 -25.16 22.46
N ALA A 245 4.34 -24.04 23.08
CA ALA A 245 4.59 -23.84 24.52
C ALA A 245 3.76 -24.79 25.40
N GLY A 246 2.50 -25.05 25.02
CA GLY A 246 1.62 -25.99 25.73
C GLY A 246 2.08 -27.45 25.61
N MET A 247 2.54 -27.86 24.43
CA MET A 247 3.13 -29.19 24.20
C MET A 247 4.43 -29.38 24.99
N PHE A 248 5.27 -28.36 25.13
CA PHE A 248 6.49 -28.46 25.93
C PHE A 248 6.21 -28.46 27.43
N HIS A 249 5.32 -27.61 27.93
CA HIS A 249 5.04 -27.55 29.38
C HIS A 249 4.27 -28.76 29.91
N SER A 250 3.42 -29.37 29.09
CA SER A 250 2.62 -30.53 29.51
C SER A 250 3.28 -31.87 29.19
N SER A 251 4.44 -31.88 28.52
CA SER A 251 5.16 -33.11 28.20
C SER A 251 6.01 -33.60 29.38
N ALA A 252 6.21 -34.91 29.43
CA ALA A 252 7.10 -35.51 30.42
C ALA A 252 8.55 -35.04 30.16
N ALA A 253 9.25 -34.68 31.24
CA ALA A 253 10.66 -34.32 31.16
C ALA A 253 11.49 -35.51 30.64
N LYS A 254 12.35 -35.26 29.67
CA LYS A 254 13.33 -36.24 29.21
C LYS A 254 14.54 -36.19 30.15
N ALA A 255 14.99 -37.35 30.64
CA ALA A 255 16.08 -37.44 31.60
C ALA A 255 17.45 -37.06 31.03
N ASP A 256 17.74 -37.47 29.78
CA ASP A 256 19.00 -37.21 29.09
C ASP A 256 18.77 -37.01 27.58
N ILE A 257 19.66 -36.28 26.92
CA ILE A 257 19.66 -36.12 25.46
C ILE A 257 20.30 -37.36 24.80
N ALA A 258 19.62 -37.94 23.81
CA ALA A 258 20.13 -39.04 22.99
C ALA A 258 20.67 -38.51 21.65
N ASP A 259 21.66 -39.20 21.06
CA ASP A 259 22.28 -38.81 19.79
C ASP A 259 21.29 -38.66 18.62
N SER A 260 20.22 -39.44 18.65
CA SER A 260 19.15 -39.45 17.67
C SER A 260 18.11 -38.34 17.88
N ASP A 261 18.21 -37.56 18.96
CA ASP A 261 17.26 -36.49 19.24
C ASP A 261 17.37 -35.39 18.21
N GLU A 262 16.22 -34.86 17.80
CA GLU A 262 16.10 -33.92 16.71
C GLU A 262 15.77 -32.53 17.23
N PHE A 263 16.58 -31.54 16.82
CA PHE A 263 16.33 -30.14 17.04
C PHE A 263 15.98 -29.48 15.72
N ALA A 264 14.86 -28.77 15.68
CA ALA A 264 14.49 -27.97 14.52
C ALA A 264 15.36 -26.70 14.45
N MET A 265 15.86 -26.38 13.27
CA MET A 265 16.55 -25.12 12.99
C MET A 265 16.26 -24.63 11.58
N ALA A 266 16.25 -23.31 11.40
CA ALA A 266 16.13 -22.70 10.08
C ALA A 266 17.48 -22.80 9.34
N ASP A 267 17.46 -23.32 8.12
CA ASP A 267 18.66 -23.41 7.27
C ASP A 267 18.83 -22.14 6.43
N SER A 268 19.88 -21.38 6.69
CA SER A 268 20.20 -20.15 5.96
C SER A 268 20.53 -20.37 4.48
N THR A 269 20.92 -21.60 4.10
CA THR A 269 21.26 -21.95 2.71
C THR A 269 20.08 -22.51 1.91
N ASP A 270 18.99 -22.88 2.58
CA ASP A 270 17.79 -23.45 1.96
C ASP A 270 16.56 -22.56 2.20
N SER A 271 16.74 -21.26 1.91
CA SER A 271 15.68 -20.25 2.00
C SER A 271 14.96 -20.19 3.36
N TRP A 272 15.68 -20.42 4.47
CA TRP A 272 15.12 -20.43 5.82
C TRP A 272 14.07 -21.52 6.07
N THR A 273 14.05 -22.57 5.25
CA THR A 273 13.24 -23.76 5.53
C THR A 273 13.69 -24.43 6.84
N LEU A 274 12.74 -25.04 7.54
CA LEU A 274 13.04 -25.79 8.77
C LEU A 274 13.67 -27.13 8.41
N LYS A 275 14.88 -27.37 8.91
CA LYS A 275 15.55 -28.66 8.90
C LYS A 275 15.72 -29.18 10.32
N LYS A 276 15.98 -30.48 10.41
CA LYS A 276 16.31 -31.13 11.67
C LYS A 276 17.81 -31.34 11.78
N VAL A 277 18.34 -31.11 12.96
CA VAL A 277 19.72 -31.44 13.31
C VAL A 277 19.71 -32.36 14.51
N LEU A 278 20.51 -33.42 14.40
CA LEU A 278 20.66 -34.40 15.47
C LEU A 278 21.47 -33.82 16.63
N ALA A 279 21.17 -34.19 17.86
CA ALA A 279 21.97 -33.83 19.02
C ALA A 279 23.46 -34.19 18.82
N SER A 280 23.72 -35.34 18.23
CA SER A 280 25.07 -35.79 17.83
C SER A 280 25.77 -34.84 16.85
N SER A 281 25.03 -34.23 15.92
CA SER A 281 25.58 -33.25 14.99
C SER A 281 25.93 -31.93 15.68
N ILE A 282 25.14 -31.49 16.67
CA ILE A 282 25.44 -30.29 17.46
C ILE A 282 26.72 -30.51 18.28
N VAL A 283 26.81 -31.63 19.00
CA VAL A 283 28.01 -31.87 19.80
C VAL A 283 29.23 -32.08 18.91
N LYS A 284 29.09 -32.76 17.77
CA LYS A 284 30.17 -32.82 16.76
C LYS A 284 30.60 -31.43 16.31
N TYR A 285 29.67 -30.54 16.00
CA TYR A 285 30.00 -29.16 15.62
C TYR A 285 30.78 -28.46 16.73
N VAL A 286 30.32 -28.52 17.98
CA VAL A 286 31.01 -27.90 19.13
C VAL A 286 32.40 -28.50 19.31
N CYS A 287 32.52 -29.83 19.44
CA CYS A 287 33.79 -30.52 19.61
C CYS A 287 34.80 -30.21 18.49
N VAL A 288 34.33 -30.15 17.23
CA VAL A 288 35.19 -29.81 16.09
C VAL A 288 35.57 -28.33 16.12
N ALA A 289 34.62 -27.43 16.36
CA ALA A 289 34.85 -25.99 16.39
C ALA A 289 35.79 -25.57 17.53
N THR A 290 35.76 -26.26 18.66
CA THR A 290 36.58 -25.96 19.83
C THR A 290 37.80 -26.87 19.99
N GLY A 291 37.95 -27.90 19.14
CA GLY A 291 38.99 -28.92 19.29
C GLY A 291 38.86 -29.79 20.55
N PHE A 292 37.68 -29.85 21.17
CA PHE A 292 37.42 -30.63 22.39
C PHE A 292 37.19 -32.12 22.06
N ASP A 293 38.27 -32.79 21.68
CA ASP A 293 38.35 -34.23 21.48
C ASP A 293 39.33 -34.78 22.53
N PHE A 294 38.79 -35.01 23.73
CA PHE A 294 39.55 -35.36 24.92
C PHE A 294 38.82 -36.42 25.74
N PHE A 295 39.54 -37.05 26.66
CA PHE A 295 38.97 -38.02 27.56
C PHE A 295 39.60 -37.97 28.96
N THR A 296 38.90 -38.55 29.93
CA THR A 296 39.38 -38.80 31.29
C THR A 296 39.25 -40.29 31.58
N GLY A 297 40.19 -40.87 32.32
CA GLY A 297 40.19 -42.30 32.62
C GLY A 297 40.59 -43.15 31.41
N PHE A 298 39.88 -44.28 31.21
CA PHE A 298 40.25 -45.34 30.26
C PHE A 298 41.72 -45.78 30.41
N ILE A 299 42.17 -45.87 31.66
CA ILE A 299 43.56 -46.18 31.98
C ILE A 299 43.71 -47.71 31.93
N PRO A 300 44.47 -48.27 30.97
CA PRO A 300 44.77 -49.69 30.99
C PRO A 300 45.74 -49.97 32.16
N ALA A 301 45.50 -51.08 32.85
CA ALA A 301 46.33 -51.54 33.95
C ALA A 301 46.63 -53.03 33.77
N TYR A 302 47.87 -53.44 34.04
CA TYR A 302 48.24 -54.83 34.07
C TYR A 302 47.42 -55.60 35.12
N ALA A 303 46.81 -56.71 34.71
CA ALA A 303 46.09 -57.61 35.61
C ALA A 303 46.72 -59.01 35.66
N GLY A 304 47.62 -59.35 34.73
CA GLY A 304 48.28 -60.65 34.63
C GLY A 304 48.96 -60.84 33.27
N VAL A 305 49.63 -61.97 33.08
CA VAL A 305 50.47 -62.25 31.89
C VAL A 305 49.73 -62.20 30.56
N ALA A 306 48.41 -62.36 30.56
CA ALA A 306 47.55 -62.24 29.37
C ALA A 306 46.35 -61.32 29.59
N SER A 307 46.25 -60.66 30.75
CA SER A 307 45.07 -59.91 31.18
C SER A 307 45.39 -58.44 31.46
N VAL A 308 44.47 -57.60 31.06
CA VAL A 308 44.46 -56.15 31.29
C VAL A 308 43.10 -55.78 31.86
N THR A 309 43.09 -54.78 32.74
CA THR A 309 41.86 -54.11 33.16
C THR A 309 41.90 -52.67 32.66
N ILE A 310 40.92 -52.25 31.87
CA ILE A 310 40.78 -50.85 31.46
C ILE A 310 39.86 -50.15 32.46
N GLY A 311 40.37 -49.14 33.16
CA GLY A 311 39.60 -48.38 34.14
C GLY A 311 38.39 -47.66 33.54
N PRO A 312 37.40 -47.28 34.37
CA PRO A 312 36.28 -46.46 33.92
C PRO A 312 36.78 -45.13 33.34
N GLY A 313 35.99 -44.53 32.48
CA GLY A 313 36.34 -43.26 31.86
C GLY A 313 35.20 -42.66 31.06
N ALA A 314 35.40 -41.41 30.67
CA ALA A 314 34.48 -40.70 29.81
C ALA A 314 35.25 -39.74 28.91
N GLY A 315 34.81 -39.62 27.66
CA GLY A 315 35.43 -38.73 26.70
C GLY A 315 34.54 -38.52 25.48
N TRP A 316 35.00 -37.64 24.60
CA TRP A 316 34.39 -37.39 23.31
C TRP A 316 35.42 -37.63 22.24
N PHE A 317 35.12 -38.56 21.32
CA PHE A 317 35.97 -38.87 20.17
C PHE A 317 35.19 -38.59 18.90
N GLY A 318 35.78 -37.86 17.94
CA GLY A 318 35.12 -37.52 16.67
C GLY A 318 33.72 -36.90 16.81
N GLY A 319 33.44 -36.21 17.92
CA GLY A 319 32.13 -35.60 18.21
C GLY A 319 31.08 -36.51 18.83
N LYS A 320 31.45 -37.73 19.26
CA LYS A 320 30.54 -38.67 19.92
C LYS A 320 31.04 -39.05 21.30
N LYS A 321 30.09 -39.21 22.23
CA LYS A 321 30.38 -39.59 23.62
C LYS A 321 30.81 -41.05 23.70
N HIS A 322 31.86 -41.29 24.48
CA HIS A 322 32.29 -42.59 24.96
C HIS A 322 32.27 -42.58 26.49
N GLN A 323 31.78 -43.67 27.10
CA GLN A 323 31.75 -43.82 28.55
C GLN A 323 31.77 -45.28 28.97
N THR A 324 32.59 -45.59 29.96
CA THR A 324 32.51 -46.82 30.76
C THR A 324 32.44 -46.45 32.23
N THR A 325 31.40 -46.93 32.92
CA THR A 325 31.14 -46.58 34.33
C THR A 325 31.84 -47.54 35.30
N ILE A 326 32.26 -48.69 34.81
CA ILE A 326 32.99 -49.72 35.56
C ILE A 326 34.27 -50.09 34.79
N ALA A 327 35.22 -50.67 35.50
CA ALA A 327 36.42 -51.21 34.88
C ALA A 327 36.07 -52.41 33.98
N THR A 328 36.75 -52.50 32.84
CA THR A 328 36.52 -53.53 31.81
C THR A 328 37.68 -54.52 31.82
N PRO A 329 37.60 -55.63 32.58
CA PRO A 329 38.61 -56.69 32.56
C PRO A 329 38.52 -57.51 31.28
N LYS A 330 39.63 -57.68 30.58
CA LYS A 330 39.72 -58.45 29.32
C LYS A 330 41.07 -59.16 29.26
N THR A 331 41.14 -60.24 28.49
CA THR A 331 42.42 -60.76 28.03
C THR A 331 42.90 -60.00 26.80
N LEU A 332 44.21 -59.93 26.57
CA LEU A 332 44.76 -59.32 25.35
C LEU A 332 44.16 -59.98 24.10
N ALA A 333 43.98 -61.30 24.11
CA ALA A 333 43.36 -62.04 23.01
C ALA A 333 41.91 -61.63 22.73
N GLN A 334 41.14 -61.25 23.75
CA GLN A 334 39.76 -60.76 23.59
C GLN A 334 39.68 -59.34 23.01
N LEU A 335 40.78 -58.58 23.10
CA LEU A 335 40.84 -57.21 22.62
C LEU A 335 41.35 -57.11 21.17
N LEU A 336 42.05 -58.13 20.66
CA LEU A 336 42.65 -58.05 19.33
C LEU A 336 41.60 -57.83 18.24
N ASP A 337 41.84 -56.84 17.38
CA ASP A 337 41.06 -56.64 16.16
C ASP A 337 41.26 -57.77 15.13
N THR A 338 42.46 -58.37 15.15
CA THR A 338 42.88 -59.39 14.20
C THR A 338 43.88 -60.37 14.81
N GLY A 339 43.84 -61.60 14.31
CA GLY A 339 44.89 -62.60 14.55
C GLY A 339 45.02 -63.06 16.00
N SER A 340 46.25 -63.38 16.39
CA SER A 340 46.60 -63.89 17.72
C SER A 340 47.70 -63.04 18.34
N VAL A 341 47.90 -63.17 19.65
CA VAL A 341 48.93 -62.43 20.38
C VAL A 341 50.31 -62.79 19.84
N GLN A 342 51.07 -61.77 19.44
CA GLN A 342 52.42 -61.91 18.90
C GLN A 342 53.47 -61.44 19.93
N PRO A 343 54.65 -62.08 19.96
CA PRO A 343 55.75 -61.66 20.84
C PRO A 343 56.37 -60.33 20.36
N SER A 344 56.90 -59.56 21.32
CA SER A 344 57.64 -58.32 21.08
C SER A 344 56.88 -57.29 20.22
N LYS A 345 55.58 -57.08 20.51
CA LYS A 345 54.72 -56.14 19.79
C LYS A 345 54.19 -55.02 20.67
N THR A 346 53.84 -53.92 20.01
CA THR A 346 53.08 -52.80 20.56
C THR A 346 51.64 -52.91 20.07
N TYR A 347 50.72 -53.08 21.01
CA TYR A 347 49.28 -53.09 20.76
C TYR A 347 48.70 -51.76 21.19
N PHE A 348 48.16 -51.01 20.24
CA PHE A 348 47.51 -49.72 20.47
C PHE A 348 46.07 -49.95 20.90
N LEU A 349 45.68 -49.34 22.01
CA LEU A 349 44.35 -49.47 22.59
C LEU A 349 43.44 -48.35 22.09
N TYR A 350 42.34 -48.74 21.47
CA TYR A 350 41.30 -47.85 20.97
C TYR A 350 39.97 -48.07 21.69
N ALA A 351 39.29 -46.98 22.02
CA ALA A 351 37.91 -47.01 22.43
C ALA A 351 37.01 -47.07 21.19
N VAL A 352 36.19 -48.12 21.07
CA VAL A 352 35.20 -48.28 20.01
C VAL A 352 33.80 -48.01 20.54
N ARG A 353 32.92 -47.52 19.68
CA ARG A 353 31.55 -47.18 20.03
C ARG A 353 30.56 -47.96 19.19
N LYS A 354 29.49 -48.45 19.80
CA LYS A 354 28.41 -49.11 19.09
C LYS A 354 27.49 -48.06 18.48
N THR A 355 27.17 -48.18 17.19
CA THR A 355 26.51 -47.11 16.44
C THR A 355 25.05 -46.90 16.83
N ILE A 356 24.40 -47.92 17.40
CA ILE A 356 22.96 -47.90 17.70
C ILE A 356 22.62 -47.30 19.06
N ASP A 357 23.40 -47.63 20.09
CA ASP A 357 23.11 -47.31 21.49
C ASP A 357 24.22 -46.49 22.16
N GLY A 358 25.35 -46.29 21.47
CA GLY A 358 26.49 -45.53 21.97
C GLY A 358 27.35 -46.23 23.02
N THR A 359 27.12 -47.52 23.26
CA THR A 359 27.94 -48.32 24.18
C THR A 359 29.42 -48.25 23.78
N THR A 360 30.30 -48.06 24.77
CA THR A 360 31.76 -48.07 24.58
C THR A 360 32.34 -49.42 24.98
N ASP A 361 33.22 -49.96 24.15
CA ASP A 361 34.11 -51.09 24.47
C ASP A 361 35.50 -50.78 23.90
N PHE A 362 36.43 -51.70 24.01
CA PHE A 362 37.82 -51.50 23.63
C PHE A 362 38.30 -52.54 22.63
N VAL A 363 39.19 -52.12 21.75
CA VAL A 363 39.89 -52.95 20.78
C VAL A 363 41.37 -52.60 20.80
N MET A 364 42.22 -53.59 20.63
CA MET A 364 43.65 -53.45 20.45
C MET A 364 44.06 -53.83 19.03
N SER A 365 44.91 -52.99 18.44
CA SER A 365 45.40 -53.18 17.08
C SER A 365 46.92 -53.05 17.03
N LEU A 366 47.53 -53.69 16.04
CA LEU A 366 48.92 -53.42 15.64
C LEU A 366 49.02 -52.11 14.82
N SER A 367 47.89 -51.56 14.35
CA SER A 367 47.85 -50.28 13.67
C SER A 367 47.95 -49.12 14.67
N ALA A 368 48.87 -48.20 14.41
CA ALA A 368 48.99 -46.93 15.13
C ALA A 368 47.96 -45.87 14.68
N SER A 369 47.13 -46.18 13.67
CA SER A 369 46.06 -45.30 13.17
C SER A 369 44.68 -45.97 13.27
N GLU A 370 43.68 -45.18 13.66
CA GLU A 370 42.27 -45.57 13.77
C GLU A 370 41.71 -46.12 12.46
N ALA A 371 42.19 -45.64 11.31
CA ALA A 371 41.76 -46.11 10.00
C ALA A 371 42.17 -47.56 9.72
N GLY A 372 43.24 -48.04 10.37
CA GLY A 372 43.70 -49.42 10.26
C GLY A 372 43.09 -50.38 11.27
N VAL A 373 42.23 -49.90 12.18
CA VAL A 373 41.59 -50.74 13.21
C VAL A 373 40.41 -51.49 12.62
N ILE A 374 40.43 -52.82 12.74
CA ILE A 374 39.27 -53.66 12.40
C ILE A 374 38.33 -53.70 13.61
N LYS A 375 37.05 -53.42 13.35
CA LYS A 375 36.03 -53.23 14.38
C LYS A 375 34.86 -54.19 14.14
N PRO A 376 34.18 -54.68 15.19
CA PRO A 376 33.01 -55.54 15.02
C PRO A 376 31.89 -54.85 14.24
N THR A 377 31.03 -55.63 13.58
CA THR A 377 29.87 -55.11 12.85
C THR A 377 28.97 -54.27 13.76
N GLY A 378 28.58 -53.07 13.32
CA GLY A 378 27.77 -52.15 14.12
C GLY A 378 28.57 -51.31 15.12
N TRP A 379 29.91 -51.33 15.03
CA TRP A 379 30.79 -50.49 15.82
C TRP A 379 31.58 -49.51 14.94
N GLU A 380 31.96 -48.39 15.54
CA GLU A 380 32.77 -47.33 14.94
C GLU A 380 34.04 -47.09 15.79
N CYS A 381 35.14 -46.78 15.10
CA CYS A 381 36.40 -46.32 15.70
C CYS A 381 36.59 -44.89 15.19
N LEU A 382 36.61 -43.93 16.11
CA LEU A 382 36.56 -42.50 15.80
C LEU A 382 37.96 -41.90 15.94
N SER A 383 38.26 -40.82 15.21
CA SER A 383 39.53 -40.11 15.35
C SER A 383 39.73 -39.66 16.80
N GLY A 384 40.95 -39.80 17.33
CA GLY A 384 41.28 -39.44 18.70
C GLY A 384 40.97 -40.52 19.74
N SER A 385 40.36 -41.64 19.33
CA SER A 385 39.93 -42.72 20.24
C SER A 385 41.05 -43.61 20.78
N ARG A 386 42.32 -43.31 20.46
CA ARG A 386 43.47 -44.02 21.02
C ARG A 386 43.69 -43.61 22.48
N VAL A 387 43.41 -44.52 23.40
CA VAL A 387 43.40 -44.24 24.84
C VAL A 387 44.61 -44.82 25.58
N GLY A 388 45.44 -45.61 24.91
CA GLY A 388 46.69 -46.11 25.46
C GLY A 388 47.36 -47.14 24.56
N LEU A 389 48.25 -47.94 25.15
CA LEU A 389 48.92 -49.04 24.47
C LEU A 389 49.44 -50.06 25.48
N ILE A 390 49.76 -51.26 25.00
CA ILE A 390 50.37 -52.35 25.77
C ILE A 390 51.50 -52.98 24.97
N LEU A 391 52.52 -53.47 25.68
CA LEU A 391 53.63 -54.22 25.10
C LEU A 391 53.54 -55.70 25.44
N THR A 392 53.96 -56.55 24.50
CA THR A 392 54.23 -57.97 24.77
C THR A 392 55.73 -58.24 24.79
N ASN A 393 56.18 -59.12 25.68
CA ASN A 393 57.58 -59.55 25.73
C ASN A 393 57.88 -60.62 24.65
N SER A 394 59.10 -61.15 24.65
CA SER A 394 59.55 -62.17 23.67
C SER A 394 58.76 -63.50 23.73
N SER A 395 58.02 -63.75 24.81
CA SER A 395 57.15 -64.91 24.98
C SER A 395 55.68 -64.60 24.66
N GLY A 396 55.35 -63.39 24.22
CA GLY A 396 53.96 -62.97 23.94
C GLY A 396 53.16 -62.60 25.19
N ASN A 397 53.78 -62.55 26.37
CA ASN A 397 53.11 -62.13 27.60
C ASN A 397 53.07 -60.61 27.70
N VAL A 398 51.99 -60.07 28.27
CA VAL A 398 51.87 -58.65 28.61
C VAL A 398 53.00 -58.25 29.54
N VAL A 399 53.76 -57.21 29.16
CA VAL A 399 54.79 -56.61 30.02
C VAL A 399 54.10 -55.97 31.23
N PRO A 400 54.49 -56.28 32.48
CA PRO A 400 53.99 -55.61 33.68
C PRO A 400 54.15 -54.09 33.61
N PHE A 401 53.06 -53.38 33.85
CA PHE A 401 53.03 -51.92 33.83
C PHE A 401 51.93 -51.36 34.74
N TRP A 402 52.12 -50.10 35.12
CA TRP A 402 51.19 -49.26 35.85
C TRP A 402 51.19 -47.89 35.20
N GLN A 403 50.00 -47.35 34.97
CA GLN A 403 49.83 -46.11 34.24
C GLN A 403 49.12 -45.08 35.11
N THR A 404 49.67 -43.87 35.15
CA THR A 404 49.05 -42.69 35.76
C THR A 404 48.96 -41.62 34.70
N GLY A 405 47.74 -41.23 34.32
CA GLY A 405 47.54 -40.33 33.19
C GLY A 405 48.22 -40.90 31.93
N ASN A 406 49.09 -40.13 31.30
CA ASN A 406 49.84 -40.53 30.10
C ASN A 406 51.23 -41.14 30.41
N GLU A 407 51.62 -41.20 31.68
CA GLU A 407 52.87 -41.82 32.10
C GLU A 407 52.68 -43.30 32.39
N VAL A 408 53.39 -44.14 31.64
CA VAL A 408 53.43 -45.58 31.82
C VAL A 408 54.76 -45.95 32.44
N ASN A 409 54.72 -46.56 33.61
CA ASN A 409 55.91 -47.07 34.27
C ASN A 409 55.94 -48.60 34.10
N THR A 410 57.14 -49.18 34.12
CA THR A 410 57.33 -50.64 34.10
C THR A 410 58.36 -51.02 35.15
N ASP A 411 58.56 -52.33 35.36
CA ASP A 411 59.78 -52.77 36.02
C ASP A 411 61.01 -52.30 35.25
N SER A 412 62.15 -52.23 35.94
CA SER A 412 63.42 -51.87 35.30
C SER A 412 63.93 -53.05 34.46
N TYR A 413 63.87 -52.90 33.14
CA TYR A 413 64.34 -53.91 32.20
C TYR A 413 65.71 -53.54 31.65
N ALA A 414 66.64 -54.49 31.69
CA ALA A 414 67.95 -54.31 31.09
C ALA A 414 67.82 -54.16 29.57
N TRP A 415 68.42 -53.10 29.04
CA TRP A 415 68.57 -52.90 27.60
C TRP A 415 69.86 -53.54 27.11
N PHE A 416 71.00 -53.12 27.64
CA PHE A 416 72.31 -53.74 27.39
C PHE A 416 73.31 -53.30 28.44
N VAL A 417 74.42 -54.04 28.53
CA VAL A 417 75.61 -53.66 29.29
C VAL A 417 76.76 -53.50 28.30
N ALA A 418 77.51 -52.41 28.42
CA ALA A 418 78.69 -52.13 27.61
C ALA A 418 79.96 -52.25 28.45
N ASN A 419 80.80 -53.22 28.09
CA ASN A 419 82.18 -53.38 28.58
C ASN A 419 83.20 -53.03 27.48
N THR A 420 82.71 -52.54 26.34
CA THR A 420 83.48 -51.96 25.22
C THR A 420 82.74 -50.73 24.71
N ASN A 421 83.39 -49.94 23.84
CA ASN A 421 82.74 -48.76 23.25
C ASN A 421 81.58 -49.16 22.35
N VAL A 422 80.41 -48.54 22.55
CA VAL A 422 79.19 -48.80 21.77
C VAL A 422 78.58 -47.46 21.36
N GLN A 423 78.15 -47.33 20.11
CA GLN A 423 77.38 -46.18 19.65
C GLN A 423 76.40 -46.57 18.53
N GLY A 424 75.28 -45.87 18.42
CA GLY A 424 74.32 -46.07 17.34
C GLY A 424 72.85 -45.99 17.80
N LEU A 425 71.95 -46.04 16.83
CA LEU A 425 70.52 -46.27 17.09
C LEU A 425 70.29 -47.73 17.46
N ALA A 426 69.55 -47.97 18.54
CA ALA A 426 69.07 -49.30 18.89
C ALA A 426 67.71 -49.20 19.57
N ILE A 427 66.91 -50.27 19.49
CA ILE A 427 65.60 -50.36 20.15
C ILE A 427 65.86 -50.83 21.59
N PRO A 428 65.45 -50.06 22.61
CA PRO A 428 65.50 -50.53 23.99
C PRO A 428 64.52 -51.68 24.26
N SER A 429 64.83 -52.48 25.29
CA SER A 429 63.93 -53.56 25.71
C SER A 429 62.59 -52.98 26.15
N ASN A 430 61.49 -53.63 25.78
CA ASN A 430 60.13 -53.26 26.20
C ASN A 430 59.76 -51.78 25.94
N THR A 431 60.07 -51.29 24.74
CA THR A 431 59.65 -49.94 24.30
C THR A 431 58.57 -49.98 23.23
N PRO A 432 57.69 -48.97 23.17
CA PRO A 432 56.72 -48.85 22.10
C PRO A 432 57.37 -48.65 20.72
N VAL A 433 56.84 -49.35 19.72
CA VAL A 433 57.19 -49.26 18.31
C VAL A 433 55.93 -48.87 17.53
N GLY A 434 56.07 -48.00 16.54
CA GLY A 434 54.96 -47.43 15.76
C GLY A 434 54.49 -46.06 16.26
N LEU A 435 55.04 -45.55 17.37
CA LEU A 435 54.91 -44.17 17.79
C LEU A 435 56.20 -43.65 18.45
N SER A 436 56.37 -42.33 18.46
CA SER A 436 57.42 -41.65 19.22
C SER A 436 56.92 -41.38 20.65
N VAL A 437 57.69 -41.75 21.66
CA VAL A 437 57.40 -41.55 23.09
C VAL A 437 58.65 -41.08 23.84
N ASP A 438 58.47 -40.46 24.98
CA ASP A 438 59.59 -40.15 25.88
C ASP A 438 59.85 -41.35 26.79
N ILE A 439 60.92 -42.10 26.53
CA ILE A 439 61.28 -43.31 27.27
C ILE A 439 62.03 -42.91 28.53
N SER A 440 61.61 -43.44 29.68
CA SER A 440 62.33 -43.33 30.94
C SER A 440 63.49 -44.31 30.95
N VAL A 441 64.71 -43.78 31.01
CA VAL A 441 65.96 -44.55 30.99
C VAL A 441 66.77 -44.31 32.26
N LEU A 442 67.46 -45.37 32.68
CA LEU A 442 68.43 -45.35 33.77
C LEU A 442 69.77 -45.85 33.24
N ILE A 443 70.83 -45.13 33.56
CA ILE A 443 72.20 -45.48 33.20
C ILE A 443 73.01 -45.61 34.48
N ASP A 444 73.59 -46.79 34.68
CA ASP A 444 74.54 -47.05 35.76
C ASP A 444 75.93 -47.24 35.18
N THR A 445 76.90 -46.49 35.68
CA THR A 445 78.30 -46.63 35.29
C THR A 445 79.12 -47.08 36.49
N ILE A 446 80.01 -48.04 36.29
CA ILE A 446 80.94 -48.53 37.31
C ILE A 446 82.36 -48.61 36.75
N VAL A 447 83.33 -48.29 37.60
CA VAL A 447 84.76 -48.50 37.35
C VAL A 447 85.34 -49.44 38.41
N ALA A 448 85.88 -50.58 37.98
CA ALA A 448 86.38 -51.70 38.79
C ALA A 448 87.92 -51.68 39.01
N SER A 449 88.62 -50.59 38.64
CA SER A 449 90.08 -50.44 38.81
C SER A 449 90.48 -48.97 38.85
N THR A 450 91.68 -48.64 39.34
CA THR A 450 92.23 -47.27 39.36
C THR A 450 92.55 -46.74 37.96
N GLY A 451 92.45 -45.43 37.74
CA GLY A 451 92.79 -44.76 36.48
C GLY A 451 91.82 -45.07 35.33
N GLN A 452 90.57 -45.40 35.63
CA GLN A 452 89.55 -45.80 34.65
C GLN A 452 88.47 -44.72 34.50
N ASP A 453 87.79 -44.72 33.36
CA ASP A 453 86.70 -43.80 33.03
C ASP A 453 85.61 -44.55 32.26
N CYS A 454 84.37 -44.36 32.70
CA CYS A 454 83.18 -44.98 32.13
C CYS A 454 82.10 -43.92 31.92
N ILE A 455 81.63 -43.76 30.68
CA ILE A 455 80.61 -42.79 30.30
C ILE A 455 79.48 -43.53 29.60
N GLY A 456 78.25 -43.29 30.05
CA GLY A 456 77.03 -43.73 29.36
C GLY A 456 76.15 -42.55 29.01
N ILE A 457 75.67 -42.50 27.77
CA ILE A 457 74.76 -41.47 27.28
C ILE A 457 73.64 -42.13 26.49
N VAL A 458 72.41 -41.70 26.78
CA VAL A 458 71.24 -41.94 25.93
C VAL A 458 70.67 -40.60 25.52
N SER A 459 70.34 -40.45 24.24
CA SER A 459 69.73 -39.24 23.71
C SER A 459 68.60 -39.58 22.74
N ASP A 460 67.80 -38.55 22.44
CA ASP A 460 66.72 -38.63 21.47
C ASP A 460 67.21 -39.18 20.13
N ALA A 461 66.43 -40.06 19.51
CA ALA A 461 66.80 -40.70 18.25
C ALA A 461 66.88 -39.72 17.06
N ALA A 462 66.16 -38.60 17.12
CA ALA A 462 66.23 -37.55 16.10
C ALA A 462 67.53 -36.74 16.19
N ALA A 463 68.21 -36.75 17.34
CA ALA A 463 69.42 -35.98 17.62
C ALA A 463 70.70 -36.83 17.53
N ALA A 464 70.73 -37.83 16.62
CA ALA A 464 71.71 -38.92 16.49
C ALA A 464 73.20 -38.53 16.24
N SER A 465 73.65 -37.37 16.70
CA SER A 465 75.05 -36.94 16.70
C SER A 465 75.23 -35.73 17.61
N TYR A 466 75.40 -35.90 18.93
CA TYR A 466 75.95 -34.83 19.78
C TYR A 466 76.54 -35.35 21.09
N ILE A 467 77.87 -35.43 21.15
CA ILE A 467 78.63 -35.67 22.40
C ILE A 467 78.62 -34.39 23.29
N ALA A 468 78.25 -33.23 22.72
CA ALA A 468 78.26 -31.93 23.37
C ALA A 468 77.00 -31.09 23.06
N GLY A 469 75.89 -31.30 23.77
CA GLY A 469 74.81 -30.30 23.84
C GLY A 469 73.43 -30.67 23.31
N ALA A 470 73.05 -31.96 23.22
CA ALA A 470 71.65 -32.32 23.03
C ALA A 470 70.82 -31.83 24.24
N ALA A 471 69.71 -31.13 23.98
CA ALA A 471 68.85 -30.55 25.02
C ALA A 471 68.20 -31.63 25.90
N HIS A 472 67.86 -32.79 25.34
CA HIS A 472 67.31 -33.95 26.06
C HIS A 472 68.26 -35.14 25.94
N GLN A 473 69.07 -35.36 26.98
CA GLN A 473 69.95 -36.53 27.10
C GLN A 473 70.03 -36.96 28.55
N VAL A 474 70.19 -38.26 28.78
CA VAL A 474 70.56 -38.83 30.07
C VAL A 474 72.02 -39.21 29.99
N ARG A 475 72.83 -38.70 30.92
CA ARG A 475 74.27 -38.90 30.94
C ARG A 475 74.71 -39.33 32.32
N CYS A 476 75.45 -40.42 32.38
CA CYS A 476 76.13 -40.88 33.58
C CYS A 476 77.63 -41.03 33.30
N ARG A 477 78.45 -40.76 34.32
CA ARG A 477 79.90 -40.96 34.25
C ARG A 477 80.42 -41.38 35.61
N SER A 478 81.29 -42.39 35.64
CA SER A 478 82.09 -42.77 36.80
C SER A 478 83.56 -42.71 36.41
N ARG A 479 84.41 -42.21 37.31
CA ARG A 479 85.84 -42.04 37.03
C ARG A 479 86.65 -42.28 38.29
N SER A 480 87.55 -43.25 38.22
CA SER A 480 88.49 -43.54 39.29
C SER A 480 89.81 -42.81 39.02
N GLY A 481 90.24 -42.01 40.00
CA GLY A 481 91.61 -41.49 40.06
C GLY A 481 92.56 -42.57 40.60
N ASN A 482 93.26 -42.27 41.69
CA ASN A 482 94.03 -43.27 42.45
C ASN A 482 93.15 -44.08 43.44
N ASP A 483 91.89 -43.69 43.63
CA ASP A 483 90.92 -44.34 44.52
C ASP A 483 90.03 -45.35 43.74
N TYR A 484 89.59 -46.41 44.42
CA TYR A 484 88.83 -47.53 43.86
C TYR A 484 87.83 -48.08 44.91
N PRO A 485 86.57 -48.46 44.58
CA PRO A 485 85.76 -48.30 43.34
C PRO A 485 84.93 -47.00 43.27
N ASP A 486 84.45 -46.63 42.07
CA ASP A 486 83.47 -45.55 41.86
C ASP A 486 82.26 -46.04 41.02
N GLN A 487 81.07 -45.58 41.39
CA GLN A 487 79.80 -45.90 40.76
C GLN A 487 78.88 -44.68 40.76
N SER A 488 78.23 -44.44 39.64
CA SER A 488 77.27 -43.37 39.46
C SER A 488 76.05 -43.89 38.71
N ALA A 489 74.90 -43.28 38.99
CA ALA A 489 73.64 -43.58 38.34
C ALA A 489 72.98 -42.26 37.88
N ALA A 490 72.38 -42.27 36.70
CA ALA A 490 71.57 -41.16 36.21
C ALA A 490 70.29 -41.68 35.56
N ALA A 491 69.17 -41.06 35.90
CA ALA A 491 67.87 -41.36 35.31
C ALA A 491 67.29 -40.12 34.63
N GLY A 492 66.52 -40.33 33.58
CA GLY A 492 65.81 -39.26 32.89
C GLY A 492 65.02 -39.78 31.69
N LYS A 493 64.56 -38.87 30.83
CA LYS A 493 63.76 -39.22 29.66
C LYS A 493 64.50 -38.90 28.36
N ALA A 494 64.33 -39.75 27.36
CA ALA A 494 64.81 -39.53 26.00
C ALA A 494 63.73 -39.97 25.00
N ARG A 495 63.52 -39.18 23.95
CA ARG A 495 62.48 -39.39 22.93
C ARG A 495 62.88 -40.43 21.90
N SER A 496 62.07 -41.46 21.74
CA SER A 496 62.21 -42.45 20.68
C SER A 496 61.81 -41.90 19.31
N ASN A 497 62.33 -42.48 18.23
CA ASN A 497 61.71 -42.32 16.92
C ASN A 497 60.51 -43.28 16.76
N ILE A 498 59.82 -43.22 15.62
CA ILE A 498 58.66 -44.08 15.34
C ILE A 498 58.99 -45.58 15.34
N ASN A 499 60.26 -45.95 15.14
CA ASN A 499 60.72 -47.34 15.19
C ASN A 499 61.06 -47.78 16.63
N GLY A 500 60.80 -46.95 17.64
CA GLY A 500 61.12 -47.22 19.04
C GLY A 500 62.62 -47.15 19.37
N GLN A 501 63.44 -46.57 18.50
CA GLN A 501 64.89 -46.51 18.70
C GLN A 501 65.26 -45.30 19.58
N LEU A 502 66.37 -45.42 20.32
CA LEU A 502 67.10 -44.33 20.95
C LEU A 502 68.55 -44.32 20.46
N TRP A 503 69.20 -43.16 20.51
CA TRP A 503 70.64 -43.11 20.29
C TRP A 503 71.35 -43.47 21.60
N ARG A 504 72.20 -44.50 21.55
CA ARG A 504 73.04 -44.91 22.68
C ARG A 504 74.49 -44.58 22.42
N TYR A 505 75.21 -44.28 23.48
CA TYR A 505 76.65 -44.14 23.48
C TYR A 505 77.22 -44.63 24.82
N ALA A 506 78.20 -45.51 24.76
CA ALA A 506 78.99 -45.94 25.90
C ALA A 506 80.46 -45.84 25.52
N ALA A 507 81.25 -45.18 26.38
CA ALA A 507 82.70 -45.14 26.28
C ALA A 507 83.31 -45.68 27.56
N VAL A 508 84.17 -46.68 27.42
CA VAL A 508 84.81 -47.37 28.54
C VAL A 508 86.30 -47.49 28.31
N SER A 509 87.11 -47.24 29.33
CA SER A 509 88.57 -47.29 29.22
C SER A 509 89.15 -48.70 29.23
N SER A 510 88.42 -49.69 29.77
CA SER A 510 88.80 -51.11 29.76
C SER A 510 87.62 -52.03 30.11
N SER A 511 87.82 -53.35 30.10
CA SER A 511 86.85 -54.34 30.58
C SER A 511 86.59 -54.28 32.10
N ALA A 512 87.40 -53.54 32.86
CA ALA A 512 87.12 -53.24 34.26
C ALA A 512 86.03 -52.16 34.42
N CYS A 513 85.53 -51.58 33.34
CA CYS A 513 84.39 -50.67 33.36
C CYS A 513 83.14 -51.35 32.83
N ALA A 514 81.99 -50.96 33.35
CA ALA A 514 80.70 -51.31 32.75
C ALA A 514 79.75 -50.12 32.77
N ALA A 515 79.04 -49.93 31.65
CA ALA A 515 77.88 -49.05 31.56
C ALA A 515 76.64 -49.90 31.31
N SER A 516 75.75 -49.97 32.30
CA SER A 516 74.49 -50.70 32.25
C SER A 516 73.35 -49.73 31.93
N PHE A 517 72.53 -50.08 30.95
CA PHE A 517 71.41 -49.25 30.50
C PHE A 517 70.10 -50.00 30.75
N PHE A 518 69.14 -49.32 31.37
CA PHE A 518 67.83 -49.86 31.71
C PHE A 518 66.71 -48.96 31.18
N VAL A 519 65.54 -49.56 31.03
CA VAL A 519 64.29 -48.90 30.65
C VAL A 519 63.27 -49.13 31.75
N CYS A 520 62.59 -48.06 32.16
CA CYS A 520 61.67 -48.07 33.30
C CYS A 520 60.25 -47.61 32.94
N GLY A 521 59.95 -47.43 31.64
CA GLY A 521 58.65 -46.97 31.16
C GLY A 521 58.75 -45.91 30.07
N TRP A 522 57.63 -45.24 29.78
CA TRP A 522 57.54 -44.16 28.80
C TRP A 522 56.39 -43.19 29.11
N HIS A 523 56.43 -42.01 28.50
CA HIS A 523 55.34 -41.06 28.49
C HIS A 523 54.75 -40.92 27.08
N ASP A 524 53.45 -41.20 26.95
CA ASP A 524 52.72 -41.12 25.70
C ASP A 524 51.93 -39.81 25.59
N TYR A 525 52.57 -38.79 25.01
CA TYR A 525 51.98 -37.47 24.81
C TYR A 525 50.92 -37.42 23.70
N THR A 526 50.73 -38.51 22.94
CA THR A 526 49.80 -38.51 21.81
C THR A 526 48.36 -38.88 22.23
N CYS A 527 48.17 -39.38 23.45
CA CYS A 527 46.85 -39.57 24.05
C CYS A 527 46.30 -38.22 24.56
N ARG A 528 45.12 -37.83 24.08
CA ARG A 528 44.42 -36.58 24.46
C ARG A 528 43.70 -36.68 25.81
N ARG A 529 44.36 -37.27 26.81
CA ARG A 529 43.81 -37.44 28.16
C ARG A 529 43.91 -36.11 28.92
N LEU A 530 42.81 -35.63 29.49
CA LEU A 530 42.83 -34.48 30.40
C LEU A 530 43.31 -34.90 31.80
N PHE A 531 44.00 -33.99 32.47
CA PHE A 531 44.64 -34.19 33.77
C PHE A 531 45.73 -35.29 33.73
N ALA A 532 46.56 -35.24 32.68
CA ALA A 532 47.77 -36.05 32.53
C ALA A 532 48.83 -35.72 33.60
#